data_AF-A0A840I8F6-F1
#
_entry.id   AF-A0A840I8F6-F1
#
_cell.length_a   1.000
_cell.length_b   1.000
_cell.length_c   1.000
_cell.angle_alpha   90.00
_cell.angle_beta   90.00
_cell.angle_gamma   90.00
#
_symmetry.space_group_name_H-M   'P 1'
#
loop_
_entity.id
_entity.type
_entity.pdbx_description
1 polymer ?
#
loop_
_entity_poly.entity_id
_entity_poly.type
_entity_poly.pdbx_seq_one_letter_code
_entity_poly.pdbx_strand_id
1 'polypeptide(L)'
;MSPEGPWRAARAFVARHRVALTMLASLASAAALSLLLYGRRHEFSAALASAALWVVGLSVVLHVGGLLARTEAWHRTIEAAGGTVSRRVLYRASSMQVLGSVVNPHLGVAARIAALRRSSPSVSPQVPTLIAAEFPILAVEAALAALTSFTLIGPLGLPWWLPPLCIAVIALASTGMRRLALAKGRELWRGLAVVRTIRGGGALIGFVLLAVLAQVARNWLLLHAVGVDASLFDAIAVLIAVVTLGQLPIGPSVGAAAAVLILGHDGIAATAAAGILLTATGTAAGLAFAAWAGLDRLWSRLRRRPRASGPPPVPTRPALRRRRQRFGV
;
A
#
# COMPACT_ATOMS: atom_id res chain seq x y z
N MET A 1 -13.57 24.63 38.20
CA MET A 1 -14.16 23.86 37.07
C MET A 1 -13.15 23.81 35.94
N SER A 2 -12.55 22.65 35.67
CA SER A 2 -11.46 22.52 34.69
C SER A 2 -12.00 22.28 33.26
N PRO A 3 -11.52 23.02 32.25
CA PRO A 3 -12.04 23.00 30.86
C PRO A 3 -11.63 21.75 30.04
N GLU A 4 -11.13 20.69 30.69
CA GLU A 4 -10.57 19.49 30.07
C GLU A 4 -11.62 18.40 29.73
N GLY A 5 -12.84 18.53 30.25
CA GLY A 5 -13.92 17.56 30.11
C GLY A 5 -14.38 17.27 28.66
N PRO A 6 -14.74 18.30 27.86
CA PRO A 6 -15.29 18.07 26.52
C PRO A 6 -14.26 17.49 25.55
N TRP A 7 -12.98 17.86 25.68
CA TRP A 7 -11.92 17.39 24.80
C TRP A 7 -11.54 15.92 25.02
N ARG A 8 -11.63 15.42 26.25
CA ARG A 8 -11.39 14.00 26.56
C ARG A 8 -12.56 13.13 26.11
N ALA A 9 -13.79 13.60 26.29
CA ALA A 9 -14.99 12.94 25.79
C ALA A 9 -15.01 12.88 24.25
N ALA A 10 -14.64 13.98 23.58
CA ALA A 10 -14.50 14.02 22.12
C ALA A 10 -13.41 13.07 21.61
N ARG A 11 -12.23 13.00 22.26
CA ARG A 11 -11.18 12.03 21.87
C ARG A 11 -11.61 10.58 22.08
N ALA A 12 -12.31 10.27 23.17
CA ALA A 12 -12.84 8.93 23.43
C ALA A 12 -13.93 8.55 22.44
N PHE A 13 -14.81 9.48 22.07
CA PHE A 13 -15.85 9.30 21.07
C PHE A 13 -15.26 9.10 19.66
N VAL A 14 -14.30 9.92 19.26
CA VAL A 14 -13.56 9.80 17.99
C VAL A 14 -12.76 8.51 17.94
N ALA A 15 -12.17 8.05 19.05
CA ALA A 15 -11.47 6.76 19.10
C ALA A 15 -12.43 5.58 18.93
N ARG A 16 -13.64 5.67 19.49
CA ARG A 16 -14.67 4.61 19.46
C ARG A 16 -15.41 4.56 18.11
N HIS A 17 -15.65 5.72 17.50
CA HIS A 17 -16.33 5.85 16.20
C HIS A 17 -15.38 6.01 15.02
N ARG A 18 -14.05 5.95 15.23
CA ARG A 18 -13.06 6.19 14.18
C ARG A 18 -13.23 5.29 12.97
N VAL A 19 -13.63 4.04 13.19
CA VAL A 19 -13.92 3.06 12.13
C VAL A 19 -15.20 3.43 11.37
N ALA A 20 -16.24 3.84 12.08
CA ALA A 20 -17.49 4.30 11.48
C ALA A 20 -17.29 5.62 10.72
N LEU A 21 -16.52 6.56 11.27
CA LEU A 21 -16.12 7.83 10.66
C LEU A 21 -15.24 7.63 9.42
N THR A 22 -14.38 6.61 9.39
CA THR A 22 -13.58 6.30 8.19
C THR A 22 -14.39 5.58 7.14
N MET A 23 -15.31 4.70 7.52
CA MET A 23 -16.30 4.14 6.59
C MET A 23 -17.20 5.24 6.02
N LEU A 24 -17.71 6.14 6.86
CA LEU A 24 -18.49 7.32 6.46
C LEU A 24 -17.69 8.28 5.60
N ALA A 25 -16.42 8.56 5.92
CA ALA A 25 -15.58 9.44 5.11
C ALA A 25 -15.25 8.81 3.74
N SER A 26 -15.06 7.49 3.69
CA SER A 26 -14.85 6.76 2.43
C SER A 26 -16.14 6.71 1.61
N LEU A 27 -17.29 6.44 2.23
CA LEU A 27 -18.60 6.51 1.59
C LEU A 27 -18.93 7.93 1.14
N ALA A 28 -18.61 8.94 1.95
CA ALA A 28 -18.84 10.34 1.63
C ALA A 28 -17.91 10.80 0.51
N SER A 29 -16.66 10.32 0.47
CA SER A 29 -15.74 10.58 -0.64
C SER A 29 -16.25 9.91 -1.92
N ALA A 30 -16.70 8.65 -1.85
CA ALA A 30 -17.31 7.95 -2.96
C ALA A 30 -18.62 8.61 -3.43
N ALA A 31 -19.45 9.08 -2.51
CA ALA A 31 -20.70 9.78 -2.78
C ALA A 31 -20.44 11.18 -3.35
N ALA A 32 -19.46 11.91 -2.82
CA ALA A 32 -19.03 13.21 -3.35
C ALA A 32 -18.46 13.05 -4.75
N LEU A 33 -17.61 12.05 -5.00
CA LEU A 33 -17.14 11.68 -6.34
C LEU A 33 -18.31 11.33 -7.25
N SER A 34 -19.27 10.53 -6.78
CA SER A 34 -20.46 10.15 -7.55
C SER A 34 -21.33 11.38 -7.89
N LEU A 35 -21.49 12.32 -6.97
CA LEU A 35 -22.21 13.58 -7.16
C LEU A 35 -21.47 14.52 -8.12
N LEU A 36 -20.14 14.60 -8.04
CA LEU A 36 -19.31 15.41 -8.94
C LEU A 36 -19.38 14.86 -10.38
N LEU A 37 -19.31 13.52 -10.51
CA LEU A 37 -19.51 12.82 -11.78
C LEU A 37 -20.94 12.98 -12.31
N TYR A 38 -21.94 13.05 -11.42
CA TYR A 38 -23.32 13.30 -11.79
C TYR A 38 -23.55 14.73 -12.33
N GLY A 39 -22.87 15.74 -11.78
CA GLY A 39 -22.93 17.13 -12.28
C GLY A 39 -22.30 17.34 -13.65
N ARG A 40 -21.29 16.53 -14.00
CA ARG A 40 -20.60 16.54 -15.30
C ARG A 40 -21.05 15.43 -16.25
N ARG A 41 -22.17 14.76 -15.93
CA ARG A 41 -22.62 13.51 -16.57
C ARG A 41 -22.73 13.57 -18.09
N HIS A 42 -23.01 14.73 -18.69
CA HIS A 42 -23.17 14.82 -20.15
C HIS A 42 -21.81 14.83 -20.87
N GLU A 43 -20.85 15.63 -20.41
CA GLU A 43 -19.45 15.62 -20.88
C GLU A 43 -18.77 14.28 -20.59
N PHE A 44 -19.00 13.73 -19.39
CA PHE A 44 -18.48 12.43 -18.99
C PHE A 44 -19.16 11.28 -19.74
N SER A 45 -20.47 11.33 -20.01
CA SER A 45 -21.16 10.26 -20.75
C SER A 45 -20.71 10.19 -22.20
N ALA A 46 -20.41 11.33 -22.84
CA ALA A 46 -19.88 11.34 -24.20
C ALA A 46 -18.46 10.75 -24.24
N ALA A 47 -17.59 11.13 -23.28
CA ALA A 47 -16.23 10.61 -23.18
C ALA A 47 -16.16 9.15 -22.66
N LEU A 48 -17.11 8.71 -21.82
CA LEU A 48 -17.18 7.37 -21.22
C LEU A 48 -17.97 6.38 -22.08
N ALA A 49 -18.92 6.85 -22.90
CA ALA A 49 -19.54 6.03 -23.94
C ALA A 49 -18.54 5.66 -25.04
N SER A 50 -17.49 6.47 -25.23
CA SER A 50 -16.32 6.13 -26.07
C SER A 50 -15.20 5.42 -25.29
N ALA A 51 -14.95 5.78 -24.03
CA ALA A 51 -13.97 5.13 -23.16
C ALA A 51 -14.53 3.85 -22.54
N ALA A 52 -14.46 2.80 -23.35
CA ALA A 52 -15.05 1.51 -23.10
C ALA A 52 -14.76 0.93 -21.70
N LEU A 53 -15.78 0.26 -21.13
CA LEU A 53 -15.77 -0.44 -19.83
C LEU A 53 -14.50 -1.29 -19.60
N TRP A 54 -13.88 -1.78 -20.67
CA TRP A 54 -12.63 -2.51 -20.63
C TRP A 54 -11.45 -1.68 -20.11
N VAL A 55 -11.38 -0.37 -20.39
CA VAL A 55 -10.32 0.54 -19.91
C VAL A 55 -10.36 0.64 -18.38
N VAL A 56 -11.56 0.83 -17.83
CA VAL A 56 -11.78 0.88 -16.38
C VAL A 56 -11.43 -0.47 -15.74
N GLY A 57 -11.90 -1.57 -16.34
CA GLY A 57 -11.57 -2.92 -15.87
C GLY A 57 -10.07 -3.19 -15.88
N LEU A 58 -9.39 -2.89 -16.98
CA LEU A 58 -7.95 -3.07 -17.12
C LEU A 58 -7.15 -2.18 -16.17
N SER A 59 -7.58 -0.92 -15.97
CA SER A 59 -6.99 -0.01 -14.98
C SER A 59 -7.08 -0.57 -13.56
N VAL A 60 -8.22 -1.16 -13.19
CA VAL A 60 -8.38 -1.85 -11.90
C VAL A 60 -7.45 -3.06 -11.79
N VAL A 61 -7.36 -3.88 -12.85
CA VAL A 61 -6.46 -5.05 -12.89
C VAL A 61 -5.00 -4.63 -12.73
N LEU A 62 -4.55 -3.61 -13.47
CA LEU A 62 -3.19 -3.06 -13.36
C LEU A 62 -2.92 -2.54 -11.94
N HIS A 63 -3.87 -1.83 -11.35
CA HIS A 63 -3.73 -1.33 -9.98
C HIS A 63 -3.59 -2.46 -8.96
N VAL A 64 -4.45 -3.48 -9.05
CA VAL A 64 -4.38 -4.67 -8.18
C VAL A 64 -3.05 -5.42 -8.40
N GLY A 65 -2.61 -5.57 -9.65
CA GLY A 65 -1.31 -6.17 -9.98
C GLY A 65 -0.14 -5.42 -9.32
N GLY A 66 -0.18 -4.09 -9.33
CA GLY A 66 0.80 -3.26 -8.63
C GLY A 66 0.78 -3.46 -7.11
N LEU A 67 -0.41 -3.56 -6.50
CA LEU A 67 -0.54 -3.85 -5.06
C LEU A 67 -0.01 -5.24 -4.68
N LEU A 68 -0.25 -6.25 -5.53
CA LEU A 68 0.26 -7.60 -5.36
C LEU A 68 1.80 -7.62 -5.45
N ALA A 69 2.36 -6.99 -6.47
CA ALA A 69 3.81 -6.89 -6.65
C ALA A 69 4.46 -6.17 -5.45
N ARG A 70 3.88 -5.07 -4.97
CA ARG A 70 4.36 -4.37 -3.77
C ARG A 70 4.27 -5.23 -2.51
N THR A 71 3.23 -6.06 -2.39
CA THR A 71 3.09 -6.98 -1.25
C THR A 71 4.14 -8.11 -1.29
N GLU A 72 4.46 -8.64 -2.47
CA GLU A 72 5.52 -9.65 -2.63
C GLU A 72 6.91 -9.05 -2.39
N ALA A 73 7.15 -7.82 -2.84
CA ALA A 73 8.36 -7.06 -2.49
C ALA A 73 8.53 -6.96 -0.96
N TRP A 74 7.45 -6.62 -0.25
CA TRP A 74 7.44 -6.54 1.21
C TRP A 74 7.59 -7.91 1.90
N HIS A 75 7.01 -8.97 1.34
CA HIS A 75 7.20 -10.34 1.83
C HIS A 75 8.67 -10.73 1.80
N ARG A 76 9.39 -10.45 0.71
CA ARG A 76 10.82 -10.73 0.58
C ARG A 76 11.66 -9.90 1.56
N THR A 77 11.31 -8.63 1.78
CA THR A 77 12.04 -7.81 2.75
C THR A 77 11.84 -8.30 4.18
N ILE A 78 10.64 -8.80 4.52
CA ILE A 78 10.37 -9.46 5.81
C ILE A 78 11.10 -10.79 5.94
N GLU A 79 11.09 -11.63 4.91
CA GLU A 79 11.78 -12.93 4.92
C GLU A 79 13.29 -12.77 5.14
N ALA A 80 13.92 -11.82 4.44
CA ALA A 80 15.33 -11.54 4.64
C ALA A 80 15.63 -10.80 5.95
N ALA A 81 14.62 -10.25 6.63
CA ALA A 81 14.70 -9.79 8.02
C ALA A 81 14.54 -10.92 9.05
N GLY A 82 14.30 -12.16 8.61
CA GLY A 82 14.09 -13.35 9.45
C GLY A 82 12.63 -13.62 9.84
N GLY A 83 11.66 -12.93 9.25
CA GLY A 83 10.23 -13.18 9.49
C GLY A 83 9.69 -14.32 8.63
N THR A 84 8.93 -15.24 9.22
CA THR A 84 8.36 -16.42 8.54
C THR A 84 6.85 -16.29 8.31
N VAL A 85 6.36 -15.08 8.05
CA VAL A 85 4.92 -14.83 7.93
C VAL A 85 4.37 -15.36 6.60
N SER A 86 3.26 -16.10 6.67
CA SER A 86 2.57 -16.60 5.47
C SER A 86 2.06 -15.46 4.57
N ARG A 87 2.15 -15.66 3.24
CA ARG A 87 1.69 -14.70 2.22
C ARG A 87 0.26 -14.22 2.42
N ARG A 88 -0.67 -15.13 2.77
CA ARG A 88 -2.08 -14.78 3.02
C ARG A 88 -2.26 -13.74 4.13
N VAL A 89 -1.45 -13.82 5.19
CA VAL A 89 -1.49 -12.83 6.27
C VAL A 89 -0.94 -11.49 5.79
N LEU A 90 0.11 -11.50 4.96
CA LEU A 90 0.67 -10.29 4.38
C LEU A 90 -0.30 -9.60 3.42
N TYR A 91 -0.99 -10.31 2.53
CA TYR A 91 -2.02 -9.73 1.67
C TYR A 91 -3.15 -9.07 2.46
N ARG A 92 -3.60 -9.70 3.55
CA ARG A 92 -4.60 -9.11 4.47
C ARG A 92 -4.07 -7.91 5.24
N ALA A 93 -2.78 -7.89 5.56
CA ALA A 93 -2.15 -6.73 6.17
C ALA A 93 -2.04 -5.59 5.15
N SER A 94 -1.61 -5.88 3.92
CA SER A 94 -1.52 -4.92 2.81
C SER A 94 -2.87 -4.31 2.46
N SER A 95 -3.96 -5.08 2.52
CA SER A 95 -5.30 -4.51 2.31
C SER A 95 -5.67 -3.49 3.38
N MET A 96 -5.25 -3.70 4.63
CA MET A 96 -5.41 -2.70 5.70
C MET A 96 -4.56 -1.45 5.46
N GLN A 97 -3.38 -1.58 4.80
CA GLN A 97 -2.63 -0.42 4.35
C GLN A 97 -3.42 0.38 3.33
N VAL A 98 -4.02 -0.27 2.33
CA VAL A 98 -4.80 0.42 1.30
C VAL A 98 -5.96 1.20 1.92
N LEU A 99 -6.70 0.59 2.85
CA LEU A 99 -7.77 1.27 3.58
C LEU A 99 -7.24 2.44 4.43
N GLY A 100 -6.08 2.26 5.09
CA GLY A 100 -5.45 3.32 5.87
C GLY A 100 -4.97 4.49 4.99
N SER A 101 -4.46 4.20 3.78
CA SER A 101 -3.94 5.20 2.86
C SER A 101 -5.01 6.10 2.25
N VAL A 102 -6.28 5.66 2.21
CA VAL A 102 -7.41 6.52 1.81
C VAL A 102 -7.55 7.72 2.75
N VAL A 103 -7.26 7.52 4.04
CA VAL A 103 -7.31 8.58 5.05
C VAL A 103 -6.02 9.39 5.03
N ASN A 104 -4.90 8.69 5.09
CA ASN A 104 -3.57 9.28 5.07
C ASN A 104 -2.54 8.20 4.71
N PRO A 105 -1.62 8.46 3.76
CA PRO A 105 -0.60 7.49 3.36
C PRO A 105 0.20 6.92 4.54
N HIS A 106 0.53 7.74 5.54
CA HIS A 106 1.27 7.32 6.73
C HIS A 106 0.44 6.39 7.63
N LEU A 107 -0.88 6.59 7.71
CA LEU A 107 -1.77 5.67 8.42
C LEU A 107 -1.84 4.31 7.73
N GLY A 108 -1.66 4.25 6.41
CA GLY A 108 -1.60 2.99 5.66
C GLY A 108 -0.49 2.08 6.18
N VAL A 109 0.74 2.59 6.28
CA VAL A 109 1.90 1.83 6.78
C VAL A 109 1.63 1.33 8.21
N ALA A 110 1.15 2.22 9.09
CA ALA A 110 0.81 1.87 10.46
C ALA A 110 -0.30 0.81 10.55
N ALA A 111 -1.34 0.93 9.72
CA ALA A 111 -2.47 0.00 9.68
C ALA A 111 -2.04 -1.41 9.28
N ARG A 112 -1.17 -1.54 8.26
CA ARG A 112 -0.62 -2.84 7.86
C ARG A 112 0.26 -3.45 8.94
N ILE A 113 1.15 -2.68 9.56
CA ILE A 113 1.99 -3.16 10.67
C ILE A 113 1.12 -3.65 11.84
N ALA A 114 0.10 -2.87 12.22
CA ALA A 114 -0.83 -3.24 13.28
C ALA A 114 -1.70 -4.45 12.92
N ALA A 115 -2.10 -4.60 11.66
CA ALA A 115 -2.86 -5.76 11.18
C ALA A 115 -2.01 -7.04 11.18
N LEU A 116 -0.75 -6.94 10.75
CA LEU A 116 0.21 -8.04 10.75
C LEU A 116 0.47 -8.54 12.18
N ARG A 117 0.82 -7.64 13.10
CA ARG A 117 1.12 -7.99 14.50
C ARG A 117 -0.07 -8.57 15.24
N ARG A 118 -1.29 -8.08 14.96
CA ARG A 118 -2.52 -8.66 15.53
C ARG A 118 -2.84 -10.05 14.98
N SER A 119 -2.51 -10.30 13.71
CA SER A 119 -2.83 -11.59 13.06
C SER A 119 -1.81 -12.68 13.37
N SER A 120 -0.56 -12.31 13.69
CA SER A 120 0.53 -13.27 13.91
C SER A 120 1.54 -12.74 14.93
N PRO A 121 1.16 -12.59 16.21
CA PRO A 121 2.01 -11.95 17.23
C PRO A 121 3.30 -12.73 17.54
N SER A 122 3.30 -14.06 17.41
CA SER A 122 4.46 -14.91 17.74
C SER A 122 5.53 -14.98 16.65
N VAL A 123 5.18 -14.69 15.39
CA VAL A 123 6.09 -14.80 14.22
C VAL A 123 6.32 -13.45 13.53
N SER A 124 5.57 -12.41 13.90
CA SER A 124 5.76 -11.07 13.36
C SER A 124 7.05 -10.45 13.92
N PRO A 125 7.93 -9.91 13.06
CA PRO A 125 9.04 -9.07 13.50
C PRO A 125 8.59 -7.86 14.33
N GLN A 126 9.54 -7.25 15.04
CA GLN A 126 9.30 -6.02 15.80
C GLN A 126 8.91 -4.86 14.87
N VAL A 127 8.18 -3.87 15.39
CA VAL A 127 7.72 -2.70 14.62
C VAL A 127 8.86 -1.97 13.90
N PRO A 128 10.03 -1.69 14.54
CA PRO A 128 11.13 -1.04 13.85
C PRO A 128 11.66 -1.86 12.66
N THR A 129 11.69 -3.19 12.78
CA THR A 129 12.10 -4.10 11.70
C THR A 129 11.10 -4.06 10.53
N LEU A 130 9.80 -3.98 10.83
CA LEU A 130 8.76 -3.87 9.80
C LEU A 130 8.78 -2.52 9.08
N ILE A 131 9.12 -1.44 9.79
CA ILE A 131 9.38 -0.12 9.18
C ILE A 131 10.65 -0.22 8.33
N ALA A 132 11.70 -0.86 8.85
CA ALA A 132 12.96 -1.02 8.13
C ALA A 132 12.80 -1.82 6.83
N ALA A 133 11.88 -2.78 6.80
CA ALA A 133 11.55 -3.59 5.63
C ALA A 133 10.89 -2.79 4.48
N GLU A 134 10.41 -1.57 4.73
CA GLU A 134 9.87 -0.68 3.69
C GLU A 134 10.94 0.17 3.01
N PHE A 135 12.05 0.46 3.70
CA PHE A 135 13.09 1.31 3.14
C PHE A 135 13.67 0.80 1.82
N PRO A 136 13.95 -0.51 1.63
CA PRO A 136 14.42 -1.00 0.33
C PRO A 136 13.44 -0.75 -0.80
N ILE A 137 12.13 -0.90 -0.56
CA ILE A 137 11.09 -0.65 -1.57
C ILE A 137 11.08 0.85 -1.91
N LEU A 138 10.98 1.71 -0.89
CA LEU A 138 10.97 3.16 -1.08
C LEU A 138 12.24 3.68 -1.74
N ALA A 139 13.40 3.10 -1.43
CA ALA A 139 14.67 3.48 -2.03
C ALA A 139 14.70 3.16 -3.53
N VAL A 140 14.21 1.97 -3.95
CA VAL A 140 14.11 1.62 -5.37
C VAL A 140 13.12 2.53 -6.09
N GLU A 141 11.95 2.79 -5.49
CA GLU A 141 10.95 3.69 -6.07
C GLU A 141 11.48 5.12 -6.22
N ALA A 142 12.16 5.63 -5.19
CA ALA A 142 12.74 6.96 -5.22
C ALA A 142 13.89 7.04 -6.24
N ALA A 143 14.72 6.00 -6.36
CA ALA A 143 15.76 5.93 -7.38
C ALA A 143 15.16 5.93 -8.80
N LEU A 144 14.10 5.15 -9.05
CA LEU A 144 13.38 5.15 -10.32
C LEU A 144 12.77 6.54 -10.61
N ALA A 145 12.16 7.18 -9.60
CA ALA A 145 11.61 8.52 -9.73
C ALA A 145 12.70 9.57 -10.04
N ALA A 146 13.87 9.52 -9.38
CA ALA A 146 14.96 10.43 -9.71
C ALA A 146 15.55 10.18 -11.10
N LEU A 147 15.75 8.92 -11.49
CA LEU A 147 16.22 8.58 -12.83
C LEU A 147 15.26 9.05 -13.92
N THR A 148 13.97 9.08 -13.63
CA THR A 148 12.92 9.54 -14.56
C THR A 148 12.47 10.98 -14.32
N SER A 149 13.07 11.70 -13.38
CA SER A 149 12.66 13.07 -13.03
C SER A 149 12.91 14.09 -14.14
N PHE A 150 13.75 13.76 -15.13
CA PHE A 150 13.92 14.59 -16.34
C PHE A 150 12.61 14.76 -17.13
N THR A 151 11.66 13.82 -16.99
CA THR A 151 10.33 13.92 -17.59
C THR A 151 9.52 15.11 -17.07
N LEU A 152 9.90 15.66 -15.91
CA LEU A 152 9.26 16.84 -15.33
C LEU A 152 9.78 18.17 -15.91
N ILE A 153 10.91 18.17 -16.64
CA ILE A 153 11.50 19.40 -17.19
C ILE A 153 10.53 20.08 -18.16
N GLY A 154 9.93 19.32 -19.08
CA GLY A 154 8.98 19.85 -20.05
C GLY A 154 7.70 20.36 -19.38
N PRO A 155 6.92 19.48 -18.72
CA PRO A 155 5.61 19.83 -18.18
C PRO A 155 5.62 20.92 -17.10
N LEU A 156 6.68 20.99 -16.28
CA LEU A 156 6.76 21.93 -15.16
C LEU A 156 7.74 23.09 -15.40
N GLY A 157 8.41 23.14 -16.56
CA GLY A 157 9.44 24.14 -16.85
C GLY A 157 10.60 24.09 -15.86
N LEU A 158 10.90 22.92 -15.28
CA LEU A 158 11.94 22.80 -14.26
C LEU A 158 13.34 22.95 -14.87
N PRO A 159 14.30 23.48 -14.10
CA PRO A 159 15.65 23.63 -14.58
C PRO A 159 16.33 22.27 -14.82
N TRP A 160 17.12 22.17 -15.88
CA TRP A 160 17.79 20.93 -16.33
C TRP A 160 18.77 20.34 -15.30
N TRP A 161 19.25 21.14 -14.34
CA TRP A 161 20.17 20.70 -13.29
C TRP A 161 19.45 19.95 -12.15
N LEU A 162 18.11 20.01 -12.09
CA LEU A 162 17.34 19.40 -11.02
C LEU A 162 17.35 17.86 -11.04
N PRO A 163 17.18 17.16 -12.18
CA PRO A 163 17.29 15.70 -12.21
C PRO A 163 18.66 15.16 -11.78
N PRO A 164 19.81 15.67 -12.27
CA PRO A 164 21.12 15.27 -11.74
C PRO A 164 21.25 15.47 -10.23
N LEU A 165 20.74 16.59 -9.70
CA LEU A 165 20.73 16.86 -8.27
C LEU A 165 19.88 15.83 -7.50
N CYS A 166 18.67 15.52 -7.97
CA CYS A 166 17.82 14.50 -7.37
C CYS A 166 18.50 13.12 -7.35
N ILE A 167 19.14 12.72 -8.46
CA ILE A 167 19.92 11.48 -8.54
C ILE A 167 21.05 11.48 -7.51
N ALA A 168 21.82 12.57 -7.43
CA ALA A 168 22.91 12.70 -6.46
C ALA A 168 22.41 12.59 -5.01
N VAL A 169 21.33 13.30 -4.66
CA VAL A 169 20.73 13.27 -3.32
C VAL A 169 20.25 11.87 -2.96
N ILE A 170 19.56 11.18 -3.86
CA ILE A 170 19.06 9.82 -3.60
C ILE A 170 20.21 8.81 -3.53
N ALA A 171 21.23 8.94 -4.37
CA ALA A 171 22.42 8.10 -4.29
C ALA A 171 23.17 8.31 -2.96
N LEU A 172 23.33 9.56 -2.53
CA LEU A 172 23.94 9.90 -1.23
C LEU A 172 23.12 9.37 -0.05
N ALA A 173 21.80 9.55 -0.07
CA ALA A 173 20.91 9.03 0.97
C ALA A 173 20.98 7.49 1.02
N SER A 174 20.93 6.82 -0.13
CA SER A 174 20.97 5.36 -0.23
C SER A 174 22.31 4.79 0.23
N THR A 175 23.42 5.41 -0.17
CA THR A 175 24.76 5.02 0.28
C THR A 175 24.99 5.33 1.76
N GLY A 176 24.50 6.47 2.26
CA GLY A 176 24.53 6.84 3.68
C GLY A 176 23.77 5.84 4.55
N MET A 177 22.54 5.49 4.17
CA MET A 177 21.76 4.45 4.84
C MET A 177 22.49 3.10 4.83
N ARG A 178 23.08 2.71 3.69
CA ARG A 178 23.87 1.47 3.59
C ARG A 178 25.09 1.51 4.51
N ARG A 179 25.81 2.63 4.58
CA ARG A 179 26.97 2.81 5.47
C ARG A 179 26.57 2.75 6.95
N LEU A 180 25.48 3.41 7.33
CA LEU A 180 24.97 3.36 8.70
C LEU A 180 24.53 1.94 9.11
N ALA A 181 23.94 1.20 8.18
CA ALA A 181 23.55 -0.19 8.38
C ALA A 181 24.77 -1.11 8.57
N LEU A 182 25.88 -0.84 7.87
CA LEU A 182 27.14 -1.59 8.01
C LEU A 182 27.88 -1.25 9.31
N ALA A 183 27.85 0.02 9.75
CA ALA A 183 28.60 0.49 10.91
C ALA A 183 27.92 0.16 12.26
N LYS A 184 26.59 0.10 12.33
CA LYS A 184 25.84 -0.16 13.58
C LYS A 184 25.05 -1.46 13.52
N GLY A 185 25.73 -2.58 13.71
CA GLY A 185 25.17 -3.94 13.78
C GLY A 185 24.25 -4.23 14.98
N ARG A 186 23.32 -3.33 15.32
CA ARG A 186 22.26 -3.59 16.33
C ARG A 186 21.05 -4.23 15.66
N GLU A 187 20.33 -5.07 16.41
CA GLU A 187 19.18 -5.88 15.97
C GLU A 187 18.10 -5.10 15.19
N LEU A 188 17.97 -3.79 15.42
CA LEU A 188 17.10 -2.87 14.68
C LEU A 188 17.37 -2.85 13.16
N TRP A 189 18.59 -3.17 12.71
CA TRP A 189 19.03 -3.09 11.32
C TRP A 189 19.11 -4.45 10.59
N ARG A 190 18.69 -5.54 11.24
CA ARG A 190 18.53 -6.85 10.57
C ARG A 190 17.55 -6.78 9.38
N GLY A 191 16.58 -5.86 9.40
CA GLY A 191 15.71 -5.59 8.24
C GLY A 191 16.44 -5.00 7.02
N LEU A 192 17.56 -4.32 7.21
CA LEU A 192 18.42 -3.87 6.12
C LEU A 192 19.40 -4.96 5.61
N ALA A 193 19.42 -6.14 6.23
CA ALA A 193 20.20 -7.27 5.72
C ALA A 193 19.71 -7.74 4.34
N VAL A 194 18.51 -7.34 3.90
CA VAL A 194 18.02 -7.51 2.53
C VAL A 194 18.95 -6.84 1.52
N VAL A 195 19.46 -5.64 1.82
CA VAL A 195 20.42 -4.90 0.99
C VAL A 195 21.78 -5.62 0.94
N ARG A 196 22.02 -6.58 1.84
CA ARG A 196 23.26 -7.38 1.93
C ARG A 196 23.31 -8.56 0.95
N THR A 197 22.19 -9.01 0.39
CA THR A 197 22.18 -10.19 -0.50
C THR A 197 21.80 -9.82 -1.93
N ILE A 198 22.81 -9.75 -2.80
CA ILE A 198 22.72 -9.42 -4.23
C ILE A 198 21.70 -10.32 -4.97
N ARG A 199 21.55 -11.58 -4.54
CA ARG A 199 20.58 -12.54 -5.10
C ARG A 199 19.12 -12.31 -4.68
N GLY A 200 18.87 -11.69 -3.52
CA GLY A 200 17.53 -11.28 -3.07
C GLY A 200 17.09 -9.93 -3.65
N GLY A 201 18.06 -9.04 -3.94
CA GLY A 201 17.83 -7.72 -4.50
C GLY A 201 17.19 -7.74 -5.90
N GLY A 202 17.60 -8.67 -6.77
CA GLY A 202 17.05 -8.75 -8.14
C GLY A 202 15.54 -9.02 -8.17
N ALA A 203 15.05 -9.95 -7.35
CA ALA A 203 13.62 -10.24 -7.26
C ALA A 203 12.83 -9.08 -6.64
N LEU A 204 13.38 -8.43 -5.61
CA LEU A 204 12.80 -7.22 -5.02
C LEU A 204 12.66 -6.11 -6.07
N ILE A 205 13.75 -5.81 -6.78
CA ILE A 205 13.76 -4.80 -7.86
C ILE A 205 12.76 -5.19 -8.94
N GLY A 206 12.70 -6.46 -9.34
CA GLY A 206 11.72 -6.96 -10.31
C GLY A 206 10.26 -6.73 -9.89
N PHE A 207 9.92 -6.99 -8.63
CA PHE A 207 8.57 -6.71 -8.12
C PHE A 207 8.27 -5.20 -8.04
N VAL A 208 9.23 -4.38 -7.62
CA VAL A 208 9.05 -2.92 -7.59
C VAL A 208 8.91 -2.36 -9.01
N LEU A 209 9.73 -2.81 -9.96
CA LEU A 209 9.61 -2.46 -11.38
C LEU A 209 8.26 -2.86 -11.94
N LEU A 210 7.79 -4.09 -11.68
CA LEU A 210 6.46 -4.53 -12.09
C LEU A 210 5.36 -3.62 -11.51
N ALA A 211 5.49 -3.21 -10.24
CA ALA A 211 4.54 -2.33 -9.60
C ALA A 211 4.52 -0.93 -10.24
N VAL A 212 5.70 -0.35 -10.48
CA VAL A 212 5.84 0.97 -11.13
C VAL A 212 5.36 0.92 -12.58
N LEU A 213 5.71 -0.11 -13.34
CA LEU A 213 5.24 -0.28 -14.72
C LEU A 213 3.71 -0.42 -14.78
N ALA A 214 3.11 -1.17 -13.85
CA ALA A 214 1.66 -1.26 -13.76
C ALA A 214 1.01 0.10 -13.42
N GLN A 215 1.65 0.90 -12.57
CA GLN A 215 1.19 2.26 -12.25
C GLN A 215 1.31 3.21 -13.45
N VAL A 216 2.45 3.20 -14.16
CA VAL A 216 2.67 4.02 -15.36
C VAL A 216 1.68 3.62 -16.47
N ALA A 217 1.56 2.32 -16.77
CA ALA A 217 0.64 1.82 -17.79
C ALA A 217 -0.81 2.18 -17.47
N ARG A 218 -1.21 2.12 -16.19
CA ARG A 218 -2.52 2.55 -15.73
C ARG A 218 -2.75 4.04 -15.95
N ASN A 219 -1.78 4.88 -15.60
CA ASN A 219 -1.88 6.33 -15.78
C ASN A 219 -1.99 6.67 -17.27
N TRP A 220 -1.12 6.08 -18.08
CA TRP A 220 -1.10 6.25 -19.52
C TRP A 220 -2.42 5.84 -20.18
N LEU A 221 -2.95 4.66 -19.83
CA LEU A 221 -4.22 4.14 -20.34
C LEU A 221 -5.39 5.08 -20.04
N LEU A 222 -5.47 5.62 -18.81
CA LEU A 222 -6.55 6.52 -18.41
C LEU A 222 -6.43 7.91 -19.05
N LEU A 223 -5.22 8.40 -19.26
CA LEU A 223 -4.99 9.67 -19.97
C LEU A 223 -5.42 9.56 -21.44
N HIS A 224 -4.99 8.50 -22.12
CA HIS A 224 -5.40 8.20 -23.50
C HIS A 224 -6.91 8.02 -23.63
N ALA A 225 -7.54 7.34 -22.67
CA ALA A 225 -8.98 7.10 -22.69
C ALA A 225 -9.82 8.38 -22.58
N VAL A 226 -9.27 9.44 -21.99
CA VAL A 226 -9.93 10.75 -21.90
C VAL A 226 -9.62 11.63 -23.12
N GLY A 227 -8.86 11.10 -24.10
CA GLY A 227 -8.50 11.80 -25.33
C GLY A 227 -7.34 12.78 -25.17
N VAL A 228 -6.55 12.65 -24.09
CA VAL A 228 -5.29 13.38 -23.96
C VAL A 228 -4.23 12.58 -24.71
N ASP A 229 -3.57 13.17 -25.70
CA ASP A 229 -2.42 12.61 -26.43
C ASP A 229 -1.18 12.52 -25.52
N ALA A 230 -1.29 11.79 -24.42
CA ALA A 230 -0.29 11.72 -23.37
C ALA A 230 0.81 10.73 -23.75
N SER A 231 2.05 11.20 -23.85
CA SER A 231 3.19 10.33 -24.04
C SER A 231 3.42 9.42 -22.82
N LEU A 232 4.26 8.39 -22.98
CA LEU A 232 4.71 7.57 -21.86
C LEU A 232 5.43 8.41 -20.78
N PHE A 233 6.15 9.46 -21.21
CA PHE A 233 6.85 10.37 -20.31
C PHE A 233 5.88 11.20 -19.46
N ASP A 234 4.74 11.61 -20.03
CA ASP A 234 3.71 12.34 -19.30
C ASP A 234 3.06 11.47 -18.23
N ALA A 235 2.82 10.18 -18.54
CA ALA A 235 2.31 9.24 -17.56
C ALA A 235 3.27 9.02 -16.37
N ILE A 236 4.59 9.04 -16.63
CA ILE A 236 5.63 8.99 -15.61
C ILE A 236 5.65 10.30 -14.81
N ALA A 237 5.60 11.46 -15.47
CA ALA A 237 5.53 12.77 -14.82
C ALA A 237 4.31 12.88 -13.88
N VAL A 238 3.14 12.46 -14.35
CA VAL A 238 1.91 12.38 -13.55
C VAL A 238 2.09 11.40 -12.38
N LEU A 239 2.73 10.25 -12.57
CA LEU A 239 3.00 9.32 -11.47
C LEU A 239 3.86 9.97 -10.38
N ILE A 240 4.97 10.62 -10.77
CA ILE A 240 5.85 11.31 -9.83
C ILE A 240 5.09 12.42 -9.10
N ALA A 241 4.31 13.23 -9.83
CA ALA A 241 3.49 14.29 -9.23
C ALA A 241 2.45 13.74 -8.24
N VAL A 242 1.70 12.69 -8.60
CA VAL A 242 0.71 12.05 -7.72
C VAL A 242 1.37 11.47 -6.47
N VAL A 243 2.50 10.79 -6.61
CA VAL A 243 3.22 10.20 -5.46
C VAL A 243 3.76 11.30 -4.54
N THR A 244 4.29 12.38 -5.11
CA THR A 244 4.90 13.50 -4.37
C THR A 244 3.84 14.32 -3.64
N LEU A 245 2.80 14.76 -4.36
CA LEU A 245 1.66 15.47 -3.79
C LEU A 245 0.87 14.59 -2.83
N GLY A 246 0.86 13.27 -3.06
CA GLY A 246 0.22 12.29 -2.19
C GLY A 246 0.88 12.18 -0.82
N GLN A 247 2.13 12.60 -0.65
CA GLN A 247 2.76 12.69 0.67
C GLN A 247 2.21 13.84 1.50
N LEU A 248 1.64 14.85 0.85
CA LEU A 248 1.00 15.96 1.55
C LEU A 248 -0.40 15.50 2.01
N PRO A 249 -0.85 15.91 3.20
CA PRO A 249 -2.15 15.50 3.75
C PRO A 249 -3.34 16.24 3.07
N ILE A 250 -3.34 16.29 1.73
CA ILE A 250 -4.32 17.05 0.92
C ILE A 250 -5.59 16.25 0.58
N GLY A 251 -5.70 15.01 1.05
CA GLY A 251 -6.88 14.16 0.82
C GLY A 251 -6.95 13.57 -0.60
N PRO A 252 -8.10 13.02 -1.02
CA PRO A 252 -8.23 12.23 -2.27
C PRO A 252 -8.14 13.04 -3.57
N SER A 253 -8.08 14.38 -3.48
CA SER A 253 -8.01 15.30 -4.63
C SER A 253 -6.63 15.35 -5.30
N VAL A 254 -5.62 14.72 -4.71
CA VAL A 254 -4.23 14.71 -5.20
C VAL A 254 -4.13 14.26 -6.67
N GLY A 255 -4.90 13.25 -7.08
CA GLY A 255 -4.89 12.75 -8.46
C GLY A 255 -5.30 13.81 -9.49
N ALA A 256 -6.37 14.55 -9.21
CA ALA A 256 -6.85 15.64 -10.05
C ALA A 256 -5.88 16.82 -10.08
N ALA A 257 -5.37 17.23 -8.92
CA ALA A 257 -4.39 18.32 -8.83
C ALA A 257 -3.11 18.00 -9.59
N ALA A 258 -2.58 16.78 -9.46
CA ALA A 258 -1.39 16.35 -10.18
C ALA A 258 -1.58 16.32 -11.69
N ALA A 259 -2.71 15.78 -12.17
CA ALA A 259 -3.00 15.71 -13.60
C ALA A 259 -3.15 17.11 -14.22
N VAL A 260 -3.86 18.03 -13.56
CA VAL A 260 -4.00 19.42 -14.02
C VAL A 260 -2.66 20.16 -13.98
N LEU A 261 -1.84 19.92 -12.95
CA LEU A 261 -0.53 20.57 -12.80
C LEU A 261 0.45 20.15 -13.91
N ILE A 262 0.40 18.90 -14.37
CA ILE A 262 1.31 18.39 -15.40
C ILE A 262 0.76 18.63 -16.82
N LEU A 263 -0.53 18.37 -17.04
CA LEU A 263 -1.12 18.31 -18.38
C LEU A 263 -2.09 19.46 -18.66
N GLY A 264 -2.28 20.40 -17.73
CA GLY A 264 -3.31 21.44 -17.84
C GLY A 264 -3.21 22.33 -19.09
N HIS A 265 -2.06 22.34 -19.76
CA HIS A 265 -1.83 23.00 -21.04
C HIS A 265 -2.63 22.38 -22.20
N ASP A 266 -2.93 21.08 -22.15
CA ASP A 266 -3.72 20.35 -23.15
C ASP A 266 -5.24 20.39 -22.89
N GLY A 267 -5.65 21.00 -21.77
CA GLY A 267 -7.04 21.17 -21.39
C GLY A 267 -7.31 20.83 -19.93
N ILE A 268 -7.64 21.85 -19.14
CA ILE A 268 -7.91 21.73 -17.69
C ILE A 268 -9.05 20.74 -17.40
N ALA A 269 -10.10 20.72 -18.23
CA ALA A 269 -11.26 19.86 -18.01
C ALA A 269 -10.94 18.37 -18.22
N ALA A 270 -10.27 18.03 -19.34
CA ALA A 270 -9.88 16.65 -19.66
C ALA A 270 -8.88 16.09 -18.64
N THR A 271 -7.91 16.91 -18.23
CA THR A 271 -6.89 16.51 -17.26
C THR A 271 -7.44 16.36 -15.85
N ALA A 272 -8.33 17.25 -15.42
CA ALA A 272 -9.07 17.08 -14.18
C ALA A 272 -9.92 15.80 -14.19
N ALA A 273 -10.61 15.51 -15.31
CA ALA A 273 -11.40 14.29 -15.48
C ALA A 273 -10.54 13.03 -15.39
N ALA A 274 -9.37 13.01 -16.04
CA ALA A 274 -8.43 11.90 -15.96
C ALA A 274 -7.89 11.70 -14.53
N GLY A 275 -7.57 12.78 -13.83
CA GLY A 275 -7.15 12.70 -12.42
C GLY A 275 -8.27 12.22 -11.49
N ILE A 276 -9.53 12.59 -11.74
CA ILE A 276 -10.70 12.06 -11.04
C ILE A 276 -10.86 10.56 -11.32
N LEU A 277 -10.73 10.11 -12.58
CA LEU A 277 -10.75 8.70 -12.96
C LEU A 277 -9.62 7.91 -12.29
N LEU A 278 -8.43 8.49 -12.18
CA LEU A 278 -7.30 7.91 -11.46
C LEU A 278 -7.61 7.74 -9.98
N THR A 279 -8.21 8.72 -9.31
CA THR A 279 -8.63 8.55 -7.91
C THR A 279 -9.74 7.50 -7.79
N ALA A 280 -10.75 7.55 -8.66
CA ALA A 280 -11.90 6.65 -8.60
C ALA A 280 -11.51 5.18 -8.83
N THR A 281 -10.76 4.89 -9.91
CA THR A 281 -10.30 3.53 -10.22
C THR A 281 -9.32 2.99 -9.17
N GLY A 282 -8.49 3.85 -8.59
CA GLY A 282 -7.59 3.46 -7.50
C GLY A 282 -8.35 3.11 -6.22
N THR A 283 -9.37 3.90 -5.90
CA THR A 283 -10.27 3.62 -4.76
C THR A 283 -11.05 2.32 -4.99
N ALA A 284 -11.62 2.13 -6.18
CA ALA A 284 -12.35 0.91 -6.53
C ALA A 284 -11.45 -0.33 -6.45
N ALA A 285 -10.24 -0.27 -7.02
CA ALA A 285 -9.26 -1.35 -6.95
C ALA A 285 -8.85 -1.66 -5.50
N GLY A 286 -8.65 -0.62 -4.69
CA GLY A 286 -8.32 -0.77 -3.28
C GLY A 286 -9.43 -1.42 -2.46
N LEU A 287 -10.69 -1.03 -2.71
CA LEU A 287 -11.87 -1.64 -2.10
C LEU A 287 -12.05 -3.08 -2.55
N ALA A 288 -11.87 -3.38 -3.84
CA ALA A 288 -11.92 -4.73 -4.37
C ALA A 288 -10.85 -5.63 -3.73
N PHE A 289 -9.62 -5.13 -3.61
CA PHE A 289 -8.53 -5.83 -2.95
C PHE A 289 -8.82 -6.08 -1.45
N ALA A 290 -9.39 -5.10 -0.76
CA ALA A 290 -9.79 -5.24 0.63
C ALA A 290 -10.97 -6.20 0.84
N ALA A 291 -11.97 -6.16 -0.06
CA ALA A 291 -13.10 -7.09 -0.05
C ALA A 291 -12.62 -8.53 -0.26
N TRP A 292 -11.74 -8.76 -1.23
CA TRP A 292 -11.15 -10.07 -1.49
C TRP A 292 -10.36 -10.60 -0.28
N ALA A 293 -9.48 -9.78 0.30
CA ALA A 293 -8.71 -10.16 1.48
C ALA A 293 -9.59 -10.42 2.72
N GLY A 294 -10.68 -9.65 2.87
CA GLY A 294 -11.69 -9.85 3.91
C GLY A 294 -12.48 -11.15 3.71
N LEU A 295 -12.87 -11.46 2.48
CA LEU A 295 -13.59 -12.69 2.14
C LEU A 295 -12.71 -13.93 2.36
N ASP A 296 -11.44 -13.90 1.95
CA ASP A 296 -10.47 -14.97 2.25
C ASP A 296 -10.31 -15.19 3.76
N ARG A 297 -10.34 -14.11 4.56
CA ARG A 297 -10.35 -14.21 6.03
C ARG A 297 -11.59 -14.91 6.56
N LEU A 298 -12.78 -14.51 6.11
CA LEU A 298 -14.04 -15.12 6.53
C LEU A 298 -14.09 -16.61 6.13
N TRP A 299 -13.72 -16.91 4.88
CA TRP A 299 -13.67 -18.28 4.36
C TRP A 299 -12.71 -19.18 5.14
N SER A 300 -11.52 -18.67 5.48
CA SER A 300 -10.54 -19.41 6.29
C SER A 300 -11.03 -19.68 7.73
N ARG A 301 -11.87 -18.81 8.29
CA ARG A 301 -12.51 -19.03 9.60
C ARG A 301 -13.62 -20.07 9.52
N LEU A 302 -14.43 -20.01 8.46
CA LEU A 302 -15.50 -20.98 8.21
C LEU A 302 -14.96 -22.40 8.01
N ARG A 303 -13.84 -22.56 7.28
CA ARG A 303 -13.16 -23.86 7.12
C ARG A 303 -12.43 -24.35 8.37
N ARG A 304 -12.18 -23.48 9.34
CA ARG A 304 -11.62 -23.84 10.67
C ARG A 304 -12.72 -24.14 11.70
N ARG A 305 -13.98 -24.35 11.29
CA ARG A 305 -14.92 -25.05 12.16
C ARG A 305 -14.35 -26.44 12.48
N PRO A 306 -14.30 -26.82 13.76
CA PRO A 306 -13.69 -28.07 14.15
C PRO A 306 -14.45 -29.23 13.49
N ARG A 307 -13.71 -30.20 12.95
CA ARG A 307 -14.14 -31.61 12.97
C ARG A 307 -14.28 -32.00 14.44
N ALA A 308 -15.39 -31.60 15.05
CA ALA A 308 -15.78 -32.01 16.39
C ALA A 308 -16.44 -33.38 16.28
N SER A 309 -15.62 -34.42 16.12
CA SER A 309 -15.96 -35.82 16.35
C SER A 309 -14.72 -36.71 16.12
N GLY A 310 -13.61 -36.38 16.80
CA GLY A 310 -12.67 -37.43 17.17
C GLY A 310 -13.27 -38.20 18.35
N PRO A 311 -13.21 -39.55 18.38
CA PRO A 311 -13.80 -40.33 19.45
C PRO A 311 -13.22 -39.93 20.82
N PRO A 312 -14.03 -39.99 21.90
CA PRO A 312 -13.62 -39.55 23.23
C PRO A 312 -12.33 -40.29 23.66
N PRO A 313 -11.45 -39.62 24.43
CA PRO A 313 -10.26 -40.27 24.96
C PRO A 313 -10.66 -41.46 25.83
N VAL A 314 -10.13 -42.64 25.48
CA VAL A 314 -10.29 -43.86 26.27
C VAL A 314 -9.73 -43.59 27.67
N PRO A 315 -10.50 -43.80 28.75
CA PRO A 315 -10.00 -43.59 30.11
C PRO A 315 -8.86 -44.58 30.40
N THR A 316 -7.64 -44.06 30.52
CA THR A 316 -6.50 -44.80 31.02
C THR A 316 -6.76 -45.18 32.48
N ARG A 317 -6.98 -46.47 32.73
CA ARG A 317 -7.07 -47.05 34.09
C ARG A 317 -5.84 -46.66 34.91
N PRO A 318 -5.99 -46.20 36.17
CA PRO A 318 -4.85 -46.03 37.07
C PRO A 318 -4.42 -47.40 37.60
N ALA A 319 -3.43 -48.02 36.95
CA ALA A 319 -2.80 -49.24 37.47
C ALA A 319 -1.74 -48.86 38.53
N LEU A 320 -2.19 -48.92 39.78
CA LEU A 320 -1.43 -49.25 40.99
C LEU A 320 0.01 -49.75 40.74
N ARG A 321 1.01 -48.87 40.86
CA ARG A 321 2.42 -49.28 41.01
C ARG A 321 3.14 -48.40 42.05
N ARG A 322 2.58 -48.39 43.27
CA ARG A 322 3.23 -47.91 44.50
C ARG A 322 3.06 -48.96 45.59
N ARG A 323 3.88 -50.03 45.59
CA ARG A 323 4.22 -50.84 46.79
C ARG A 323 5.11 -52.06 46.47
N ARG A 324 6.32 -51.86 45.94
CA ARG A 324 7.35 -52.94 45.95
C ARG A 324 8.78 -52.42 45.84
N GLN A 325 9.14 -51.44 46.67
CA GLN A 325 10.54 -51.04 46.91
C GLN A 325 10.82 -50.69 48.38
N ARG A 326 10.01 -51.17 49.31
CA ARG A 326 10.36 -51.24 50.73
C ARG A 326 10.20 -52.70 51.15
N PHE A 327 11.27 -53.29 51.68
CA PHE A 327 11.48 -54.67 52.15
C PHE A 327 12.15 -55.66 51.17
N GLY A 328 13.32 -56.15 51.60
CA GLY A 328 14.20 -57.15 50.95
C GLY A 328 15.62 -56.57 50.79
N VAL A 329 16.41 -56.45 51.88
CA VAL A 329 17.46 -57.40 52.34
C VAL A 329 18.60 -57.52 51.34
#